data_AF-A0A1M6FKM6-F1
#
_entry.id   AF-A0A1M6FKM6-F1
#
_cell.length_a   1.000
_cell.length_b   1.000
_cell.length_c   1.000
_cell.angle_alpha   90.00
_cell.angle_beta   90.00
_cell.angle_gamma   90.00
#
_symmetry.space_group_name_H-M   'P 1'
#
loop_
_entity.id
_entity.type
_entity.pdbx_description
1 polymer ?
#
loop_
_entity_poly.entity_id
_entity_poly.type
_entity_poly.pdbx_seq_one_letter_code
_entity_poly.pdbx_strand_id
1 'polypeptide(L)'
;MSKEKQLEIIGDELDSLMQRVIANHLRAGQKASGRTMQSIRKQISDAGGVLFGRAYFGSLETGRKPGPVPRGFRFVILKWMKDKGISASPVPYIRKPSTRWKPKYTPQERGDLSLAGAIAYRIRNGGTRLFRNGGRDDIYSNEIPKTVENILDRIMTVFAKDVESININSINEEGSD
;
A
#
# COMPACT_ATOMS: atom_id res chain seq x y z
N MET A 1 29.90 9.92 -13.11
CA MET A 1 29.06 9.62 -11.94
C MET A 1 29.44 8.28 -11.28
N SER A 2 29.68 8.25 -9.97
CA SER A 2 29.90 6.98 -9.23
C SER A 2 28.58 6.22 -9.06
N LYS A 3 28.67 4.89 -9.02
CA LYS A 3 27.53 4.00 -8.76
C LYS A 3 26.82 4.33 -7.45
N GLU A 4 27.56 4.79 -6.45
CA GLU A 4 27.03 5.24 -5.17
C GLU A 4 26.04 6.41 -5.33
N LYS A 5 26.35 7.39 -6.19
CA LYS A 5 25.48 8.55 -6.40
C LYS A 5 24.17 8.17 -7.08
N GLN A 6 24.19 7.20 -7.99
CA GLN A 6 22.97 6.63 -8.59
C GLN A 6 22.08 5.97 -7.54
N LEU A 7 22.69 5.16 -6.67
CA LEU A 7 21.96 4.44 -5.62
C LEU A 7 21.39 5.39 -4.56
N GLU A 8 22.08 6.51 -4.26
CA GLU A 8 21.56 7.58 -3.40
C GLU A 8 20.29 8.21 -4.01
N ILE A 9 20.34 8.60 -5.29
CA ILE A 9 19.18 9.18 -6.01
C ILE A 9 17.98 8.22 -5.98
N ILE A 10 18.22 6.94 -6.32
CA ILE A 10 17.17 5.90 -6.27
C ILE A 10 16.64 5.77 -4.84
N GLY A 11 17.52 5.80 -3.84
CA GLY A 11 17.19 5.73 -2.43
C GLY A 11 16.21 6.83 -2.00
N ASP A 12 16.49 8.08 -2.39
CA ASP A 12 15.68 9.26 -2.06
C ASP A 12 14.30 9.22 -2.75
N GLU A 13 14.26 8.84 -4.03
CA GLU A 13 13.02 8.79 -4.80
C GLU A 13 12.10 7.67 -4.31
N LEU A 14 12.68 6.54 -3.85
CA LEU A 14 11.90 5.48 -3.22
C LEU A 14 11.35 5.86 -1.84
N ASP A 15 12.08 6.65 -1.05
CA ASP A 15 11.55 7.20 0.21
C ASP A 15 10.40 8.16 -0.05
N SER A 16 10.55 9.01 -1.06
CA SER A 16 9.52 9.95 -1.48
C SER A 16 8.28 9.23 -2.02
N LEU A 17 8.47 8.17 -2.82
CA LEU A 17 7.39 7.30 -3.29
C LEU A 17 6.66 6.66 -2.11
N MET A 18 7.39 6.11 -1.13
CA MET A 18 6.80 5.52 0.07
C MET A 18 5.89 6.52 0.80
N GLN A 19 6.36 7.76 1.00
CA GLN A 19 5.57 8.81 1.65
C GLN A 19 4.29 9.16 0.87
N ARG A 20 4.38 9.31 -0.45
CA ARG A 20 3.23 9.61 -1.32
C ARG A 20 2.20 8.48 -1.28
N VAL A 21 2.64 7.23 -1.39
CA VAL A 21 1.76 6.06 -1.32
C VAL A 21 1.05 5.95 0.03
N ILE A 22 1.76 6.20 1.14
CA ILE A 22 1.15 6.25 2.48
C ILE A 22 0.11 7.36 2.58
N ALA A 23 0.44 8.56 2.11
CA ALA A 23 -0.47 9.71 2.13
C ALA A 23 -1.73 9.44 1.29
N ASN A 24 -1.56 8.88 0.09
CA ASN A 24 -2.67 8.52 -0.80
C ASN A 24 -3.57 7.45 -0.17
N HIS A 25 -2.98 6.41 0.45
CA HIS A 25 -3.73 5.38 1.20
C HIS A 25 -4.56 5.95 2.36
N LEU A 26 -4.02 6.94 3.09
CA LEU A 26 -4.72 7.64 4.15
C LEU A 26 -5.86 8.49 3.61
N ARG A 27 -5.61 9.31 2.58
CA ARG A 27 -6.60 10.17 1.92
C ARG A 27 -7.76 9.37 1.34
N ALA A 28 -7.46 8.19 0.81
CA ALA A 28 -8.45 7.22 0.32
C ALA A 28 -9.36 6.62 1.42
N GLY A 29 -9.10 6.90 2.70
CA GLY A 29 -9.87 6.37 3.83
C GLY A 29 -9.68 4.85 4.02
N GLN A 30 -8.61 4.26 3.47
CA GLN A 30 -8.43 2.80 3.46
C GLN A 30 -7.77 2.24 4.72
N LYS A 31 -7.19 3.10 5.57
CA LYS A 31 -6.56 2.70 6.84
C LYS A 31 -7.54 1.98 7.79
N ALA A 32 -7.30 0.68 8.02
CA ALA A 32 -7.90 -0.08 9.12
C ALA A 32 -6.88 -0.13 10.28
N SER A 33 -6.23 -1.27 10.53
CA SER A 33 -5.20 -1.40 11.58
C SER A 33 -3.85 -0.72 11.27
N GLY A 34 -3.65 -0.17 10.07
CA GLY A 34 -2.38 0.45 9.68
C GLY A 34 -1.25 -0.52 9.26
N ARG A 35 -1.44 -1.84 9.44
CA ARG A 35 -0.48 -2.89 9.04
C ARG A 35 0.04 -2.78 7.60
N THR A 36 -0.81 -2.31 6.68
CA THR A 36 -0.40 -2.15 5.27
C THR A 36 0.68 -1.09 5.11
N MET A 37 0.52 0.07 5.77
CA MET A 37 1.53 1.12 5.73
C MET A 37 2.83 0.67 6.40
N GLN A 38 2.72 -0.02 7.54
CA GLN A 38 3.87 -0.57 8.27
C GLN A 38 4.63 -1.65 7.48
N SER A 39 4.00 -2.29 6.50
CA SER A 39 4.65 -3.31 5.66
C SER A 39 5.50 -2.73 4.54
N ILE A 40 5.38 -1.42 4.27
CA ILE A 40 6.13 -0.78 3.20
C ILE A 40 7.58 -0.63 3.65
N ARG A 41 8.51 -1.17 2.88
CA ARG A 41 9.95 -1.09 3.18
C ARG A 41 10.76 -0.94 1.90
N LYS A 42 11.76 -0.08 1.95
CA LYS A 42 12.76 0.09 0.90
C LYS A 42 13.90 -0.91 1.10
N GLN A 43 14.44 -1.42 -0.01
CA GLN A 43 15.69 -2.16 -0.03
C GLN A 43 16.54 -1.63 -1.19
N ILE A 44 17.79 -1.29 -0.90
CA ILE A 44 18.79 -0.89 -1.90
C ILE A 44 19.83 -2.01 -2.00
N SER A 45 20.25 -2.32 -3.21
CA SER A 45 21.33 -3.25 -3.52
C SER A 45 22.22 -2.67 -4.62
N ASP A 46 23.32 -3.35 -4.91
CA ASP A 46 24.22 -2.98 -6.00
C ASP A 46 23.55 -3.00 -7.39
N ALA A 47 22.38 -3.63 -7.53
CA ALA A 47 21.62 -3.67 -8.77
C ALA A 47 20.57 -2.56 -8.87
N GLY A 48 20.30 -1.80 -7.80
CA GLY A 48 19.29 -0.75 -7.76
C GLY A 48 18.46 -0.76 -6.47
N GLY A 49 17.20 -0.33 -6.57
CA GLY A 49 16.30 -0.23 -5.41
C GLY A 49 14.93 -0.83 -5.66
N VAL A 50 14.34 -1.40 -4.61
CA VAL A 50 13.00 -1.99 -4.63
C VAL A 50 12.19 -1.50 -3.43
N LEU A 51 10.92 -1.14 -3.67
CA LEU A 51 9.95 -0.86 -2.62
C LEU A 51 9.01 -2.06 -2.44
N PHE A 52 9.10 -2.72 -1.30
CA PHE A 52 8.29 -3.89 -0.96
C PHE A 52 7.04 -3.49 -0.19
N GLY A 53 5.99 -4.30 -0.32
CA GLY A 53 4.78 -4.26 0.50
C GLY A 53 4.20 -5.67 0.70
N ARG A 54 3.17 -5.78 1.54
CA ARG A 54 2.46 -7.06 1.76
C ARG A 54 1.83 -7.62 0.47
N ALA A 55 1.65 -8.94 0.41
CA ALA A 55 1.12 -9.65 -0.77
C ALA A 55 -0.20 -9.11 -1.36
N TYR A 56 -1.07 -8.50 -0.53
CA TYR A 56 -2.37 -7.97 -0.96
C TYR A 56 -2.35 -6.45 -1.20
N PHE A 57 -1.19 -5.87 -1.52
CA PHE A 57 -1.07 -4.43 -1.75
C PHE A 57 -1.90 -3.96 -2.95
N GLY A 58 -1.92 -4.73 -4.05
CA GLY A 58 -2.71 -4.38 -5.24
C GLY A 58 -4.22 -4.34 -5.01
N SER A 59 -4.72 -4.97 -3.94
CA SER A 59 -6.13 -4.87 -3.56
C SER A 59 -6.53 -3.48 -3.03
N LEU A 60 -5.56 -2.61 -2.73
CA LEU A 60 -5.83 -1.20 -2.41
C LEU A 60 -6.39 -0.45 -3.62
N GLU A 61 -6.03 -0.86 -4.83
CA GLU A 61 -6.44 -0.22 -6.07
C GLU A 61 -7.58 -0.98 -6.76
N THR A 62 -7.48 -2.31 -6.80
CA THR A 62 -8.43 -3.15 -7.53
C THR A 62 -9.61 -3.63 -6.68
N GLY A 63 -9.46 -3.67 -5.36
CA GLY A 63 -10.41 -4.32 -4.46
C GLY A 63 -10.37 -5.86 -4.55
N ARG A 64 -11.39 -6.52 -3.99
CA ARG A 64 -11.52 -7.99 -4.01
C ARG A 64 -12.68 -8.38 -4.91
N LYS A 65 -12.42 -9.22 -5.90
CA LYS A 65 -13.43 -9.86 -6.76
C LYS A 65 -14.42 -10.71 -5.94
N PRO A 66 -15.64 -10.96 -6.45
CA PRO A 66 -16.49 -12.02 -5.90
C PRO A 66 -15.80 -13.38 -5.99
N GLY A 67 -16.23 -14.32 -5.15
CA GLY A 67 -15.70 -15.69 -5.14
C GLY A 67 -15.37 -16.22 -3.74
N PRO A 68 -14.81 -17.46 -3.67
CA PRO A 68 -14.58 -18.19 -2.43
C PRO A 68 -13.81 -17.37 -1.39
N VAL A 69 -14.37 -17.28 -0.18
CA VAL A 69 -13.75 -16.59 0.97
C VAL A 69 -13.16 -17.60 1.95
N PRO A 70 -12.09 -17.26 2.69
CA PRO A 70 -11.53 -18.14 3.70
C PRO A 70 -12.56 -18.58 4.75
N ARG A 71 -12.34 -19.76 5.36
CA ARG A 71 -13.15 -20.20 6.49
C ARG A 71 -13.10 -19.14 7.59
N GLY A 72 -14.26 -18.78 8.14
CA GLY A 72 -14.34 -17.76 9.20
C GLY A 72 -14.19 -16.31 8.70
N PHE A 73 -14.35 -16.03 7.40
CA PHE A 73 -14.22 -14.68 6.84
C PHE A 73 -15.06 -13.61 7.57
N ARG A 74 -16.22 -13.97 8.12
CA ARG A 74 -17.01 -13.09 9.02
C ARG A 74 -16.18 -12.52 10.17
N PHE A 75 -15.28 -13.29 10.77
CA PHE A 75 -14.42 -12.81 11.85
C PHE A 75 -13.30 -11.90 11.35
N VAL A 76 -12.83 -12.10 10.11
CA VAL A 76 -11.93 -11.15 9.43
C VAL A 76 -12.62 -9.80 9.25
N ILE A 77 -13.88 -9.82 8.78
CA ILE A 77 -14.69 -8.60 8.62
C ILE A 77 -14.99 -7.96 9.97
N LEU A 78 -15.33 -8.75 11.00
CA LEU A 78 -15.53 -8.23 12.35
C LEU A 78 -14.29 -7.51 12.88
N LYS A 79 -13.10 -8.10 12.68
CA LYS A 79 -11.85 -7.45 13.06
C LYS A 79 -11.63 -6.16 12.28
N TRP A 80 -11.88 -6.16 10.97
CA TRP A 80 -11.81 -4.94 10.16
C TRP A 80 -12.79 -3.86 10.65
N MET A 81 -14.02 -4.23 11.02
CA MET A 81 -15.00 -3.31 11.60
C MET A 81 -14.46 -2.68 12.89
N LYS A 82 -13.93 -3.49 13.81
CA LYS A 82 -13.31 -3.01 15.05
C LYS A 82 -12.14 -2.07 14.80
N ASP A 83 -11.22 -2.44 13.90
CA ASP A 83 -10.09 -1.61 13.49
C ASP A 83 -10.54 -0.26 12.89
N LYS A 84 -11.76 -0.20 12.33
CA LYS A 84 -12.37 0.99 11.73
C LYS A 84 -13.27 1.78 12.68
N GLY A 85 -13.52 1.29 13.90
CA GLY A 85 -14.52 1.88 14.79
C GLY A 85 -15.97 1.72 14.30
N ILE A 86 -16.26 0.73 13.46
CA ILE A 86 -17.60 0.42 12.97
C ILE A 86 -18.27 -0.55 13.93
N SER A 87 -19.45 -0.18 14.43
CA SER A 87 -20.32 -1.04 15.23
C SER A 87 -21.74 -1.09 14.66
N ALA A 88 -22.45 -2.16 14.95
CA ALA A 88 -23.87 -2.31 14.64
C ALA A 88 -24.73 -2.04 15.89
N SER A 89 -26.03 -1.85 15.71
CA SER A 89 -26.96 -1.78 16.83
C SER A 89 -27.01 -3.10 17.62
N PRO A 90 -27.12 -3.07 18.96
CA PRO A 90 -27.27 -4.27 19.77
C PRO A 90 -28.49 -5.09 19.36
N VAL A 91 -28.34 -6.41 19.31
CA VAL A 91 -29.44 -7.36 19.04
C VAL A 91 -29.76 -8.10 20.33
N PRO A 92 -30.86 -7.75 21.04
CA PRO A 92 -31.20 -8.36 22.31
C PRO A 92 -31.57 -9.84 22.16
N TYR A 93 -31.39 -10.59 23.23
CA TYR A 93 -31.97 -11.93 23.34
C TYR A 93 -33.43 -11.84 23.77
N ILE A 94 -34.29 -12.64 23.15
CA ILE A 94 -35.67 -12.80 23.59
C ILE A 94 -35.69 -13.46 24.98
N ARG A 95 -34.85 -14.48 25.18
CA ARG A 95 -34.70 -15.18 26.47
C ARG A 95 -33.84 -14.34 27.44
N LYS A 96 -34.32 -14.17 28.67
CA LYS A 96 -33.56 -13.55 29.76
C LYS A 96 -32.48 -14.52 30.29
N PRO A 97 -31.24 -14.06 30.54
CA PRO A 97 -30.20 -14.86 31.18
C PRO A 97 -30.65 -15.43 32.53
N SER A 98 -30.24 -16.66 32.84
CA SER A 98 -30.56 -17.36 34.10
C SER A 98 -29.40 -18.26 34.52
N THR A 99 -29.49 -18.85 35.72
CA THR A 99 -28.49 -19.83 36.20
C THR A 99 -28.30 -21.00 35.24
N ARG A 100 -29.38 -21.43 34.56
CA ARG A 100 -29.38 -22.55 33.60
C ARG A 100 -29.01 -22.15 32.17
N TRP A 101 -28.98 -20.86 31.84
CA TRP A 101 -28.68 -20.41 30.48
C TRP A 101 -27.98 -19.05 30.50
N LYS A 102 -26.76 -19.04 29.97
CA LYS A 102 -25.95 -17.84 29.78
C LYS A 102 -25.71 -17.64 28.27
N PRO A 103 -25.98 -16.45 27.71
CA PRO A 103 -25.74 -16.19 26.30
C PRO A 103 -24.24 -16.26 25.99
N LYS A 104 -23.89 -16.84 24.85
CA LYS A 104 -22.50 -16.92 24.37
C LYS A 104 -21.89 -15.56 24.04
N TYR A 105 -22.72 -14.64 23.54
CA TYR A 105 -22.32 -13.30 23.09
C TYR A 105 -23.19 -12.26 23.79
N THR A 106 -22.68 -11.06 23.97
CA THR A 106 -23.51 -9.91 24.37
C THR A 106 -24.44 -9.46 23.23
N PRO A 107 -25.52 -8.70 23.52
CA PRO A 107 -26.34 -8.10 22.47
C PRO A 107 -25.54 -7.27 21.46
N GLN A 108 -24.53 -6.52 21.91
CA GLN A 108 -23.66 -5.74 21.04
C GLN A 108 -22.86 -6.65 20.09
N GLU A 109 -22.18 -7.67 20.65
CA GLU A 109 -21.40 -8.62 19.84
C GLU A 109 -22.28 -9.35 18.82
N ARG A 110 -23.54 -9.65 19.17
CA ARG A 110 -24.49 -10.23 18.22
C ARG A 110 -24.78 -9.29 17.05
N GLY A 111 -25.00 -8.01 17.32
CA GLY A 111 -25.19 -6.98 16.30
C GLY A 111 -23.99 -6.94 15.36
N ASP A 112 -22.79 -6.80 15.92
CA ASP A 112 -21.55 -6.68 15.14
C ASP A 112 -21.30 -7.94 14.30
N LEU A 113 -21.54 -9.12 14.88
CA LEU A 113 -21.41 -10.39 14.18
C LEU A 113 -22.44 -10.57 13.06
N SER A 114 -23.63 -10.00 13.21
CA SER A 114 -24.68 -10.00 12.18
C SER A 114 -24.26 -9.11 11.00
N LEU A 115 -23.88 -7.85 11.28
CA LEU A 115 -23.39 -6.92 10.27
C LEU A 115 -22.15 -7.45 9.55
N ALA A 116 -21.19 -8.01 10.29
CA ALA A 116 -20.00 -8.63 9.71
C ALA A 116 -20.35 -9.80 8.77
N GLY A 117 -21.37 -10.60 9.13
CA GLY A 117 -21.88 -11.67 8.28
C GLY A 117 -22.51 -11.14 6.98
N ALA A 118 -23.32 -10.09 7.07
CA ALA A 118 -23.95 -9.47 5.90
C ALA A 118 -22.91 -8.86 4.95
N ILE A 119 -21.90 -8.18 5.48
CA ILE A 119 -20.78 -7.64 4.68
C ILE A 119 -19.99 -8.78 4.03
N ALA A 120 -19.66 -9.83 4.79
CA ALA A 120 -18.94 -10.99 4.25
C ALA A 120 -19.72 -11.66 3.10
N TYR A 121 -21.04 -11.80 3.24
CA TYR A 121 -21.92 -12.32 2.18
C TYR A 121 -21.91 -11.42 0.94
N ARG A 122 -22.04 -10.10 1.12
CA ARG A 122 -21.98 -9.12 0.02
C ARG A 122 -20.64 -9.19 -0.72
N ILE A 123 -19.52 -9.28 -0.01
CA ILE A 123 -18.18 -9.37 -0.61
C ILE A 123 -18.00 -10.70 -1.34
N ARG A 124 -18.47 -11.81 -0.77
CA ARG A 124 -18.39 -13.13 -1.40
C ARG A 124 -19.12 -13.15 -2.73
N ASN A 125 -20.33 -12.62 -2.78
CA ASN A 125 -21.19 -12.75 -3.96
C ASN A 125 -20.99 -11.63 -4.98
N GLY A 126 -20.67 -10.41 -4.54
CA GLY A 126 -20.58 -9.24 -5.42
C GLY A 126 -19.24 -8.49 -5.35
N GLY A 127 -18.23 -9.02 -4.66
CA GLY A 127 -16.94 -8.35 -4.47
C GLY A 127 -17.00 -7.15 -3.54
N THR A 128 -15.88 -6.43 -3.40
CA THR A 128 -15.87 -5.15 -2.67
C THR A 128 -16.50 -4.04 -3.51
N ARG A 129 -16.93 -2.95 -2.85
CA ARG A 129 -17.43 -1.76 -3.57
C ARG A 129 -16.36 -1.20 -4.53
N LEU A 130 -15.10 -1.17 -4.09
CA LEU A 130 -14.00 -0.73 -4.94
C LEU A 130 -13.91 -1.53 -6.24
N PHE A 131 -14.00 -2.86 -6.16
CA PHE A 131 -14.00 -3.72 -7.34
C PHE A 131 -15.19 -3.45 -8.26
N ARG A 132 -16.40 -3.33 -7.69
CA ARG A 132 -17.61 -3.04 -8.48
C ARG A 132 -17.57 -1.69 -9.18
N ASN A 133 -16.82 -0.73 -8.64
CA ASN A 133 -16.66 0.59 -9.22
C ASN A 133 -15.51 0.67 -10.24
N GLY A 134 -14.88 -0.46 -10.60
CA GLY A 134 -13.79 -0.50 -11.58
C GLY A 134 -12.39 -0.31 -10.98
N GLY A 135 -12.27 -0.14 -9.66
CA GLY A 135 -11.00 0.12 -8.99
C GLY A 135 -10.66 1.62 -8.88
N ARG A 136 -9.37 1.89 -8.67
CA ARG A 136 -8.73 3.21 -8.59
C ARG A 136 -7.25 3.03 -8.93
N ASP A 137 -6.55 4.11 -9.25
CA ASP A 137 -5.15 4.14 -9.64
C ASP A 137 -4.33 5.21 -8.89
N ASP A 138 -4.98 5.92 -7.96
CA ASP A 138 -4.44 7.06 -7.22
C ASP A 138 -3.74 6.67 -5.90
N ILE A 139 -3.41 5.39 -5.69
CA ILE A 139 -2.69 4.95 -4.49
C ILE A 139 -1.20 4.86 -4.78
N TYR A 140 -0.82 4.04 -5.76
CA TYR A 140 0.57 3.81 -6.15
C TYR A 140 0.75 3.76 -7.66
N SER A 141 -0.25 3.35 -8.44
CA SER A 141 -0.08 3.18 -9.89
C SER A 141 0.28 4.47 -10.60
N ASN A 142 -0.37 5.58 -10.23
CA ASN A 142 -0.05 6.92 -10.75
C ASN A 142 1.30 7.48 -10.26
N GLU A 143 1.80 7.03 -9.10
CA GLU A 143 3.05 7.51 -8.51
C GLU A 143 4.29 6.82 -9.10
N ILE A 144 4.15 5.61 -9.63
CA ILE A 144 5.25 4.86 -10.26
C ILE A 144 5.87 5.62 -11.45
N PRO A 145 5.13 6.02 -12.50
CA PRO A 145 5.73 6.69 -13.66
C PRO A 145 6.41 8.01 -13.26
N LYS A 146 5.77 8.79 -12.39
CA LYS A 146 6.36 10.02 -11.83
C LYS A 146 7.68 9.77 -11.12
N THR A 147 7.78 8.69 -10.35
CA THR A 147 9.02 8.33 -9.64
C THR A 147 10.11 7.94 -10.63
N VAL A 148 9.76 7.20 -11.69
CA VAL A 148 10.72 6.84 -12.75
C VAL A 148 11.23 8.08 -13.46
N GLU A 149 10.35 9.01 -13.84
CA GLU A 149 10.71 10.29 -14.47
C GLU A 149 11.66 11.09 -13.58
N ASN A 150 11.35 11.27 -12.30
CA ASN A 150 12.22 11.96 -11.35
C ASN A 150 13.62 11.32 -11.25
N ILE A 151 13.70 9.99 -11.21
CA ILE A 151 14.97 9.25 -11.16
C ILE A 151 15.78 9.55 -12.44
N LEU A 152 15.15 9.46 -13.60
CA LEU A 152 15.80 9.71 -14.90
C LEU A 152 16.31 11.15 -14.99
N ASP A 153 15.49 12.13 -14.65
CA ASP A 153 15.86 13.56 -14.72
C ASP A 153 17.04 13.88 -13.80
N ARG A 154 17.03 13.35 -12.57
CA ARG A 154 18.13 13.56 -11.61
C ARG A 154 19.43 12.89 -12.08
N ILE A 155 19.35 11.68 -12.62
CA ILE A 155 20.52 10.98 -13.17
C ILE A 155 21.08 11.73 -14.39
N MET A 156 20.23 12.14 -15.32
CA MET A 156 20.64 12.87 -16.52
C MET A 156 21.25 14.24 -16.18
N THR A 157 20.72 14.94 -15.18
CA THR A 157 21.29 16.21 -14.70
C THR A 157 22.71 16.04 -14.17
N VAL A 158 23.00 14.93 -13.48
CA VAL A 158 24.36 14.62 -13.02
C VAL A 158 25.27 14.32 -14.21
N PHE A 159 24.81 13.50 -15.17
CA PHE A 159 25.57 13.21 -16.38
C PHE A 159 25.88 14.44 -17.23
N ALA A 160 24.92 15.35 -17.41
CA ALA A 160 25.14 16.57 -18.20
C ALA A 160 26.27 17.43 -17.62
N LYS A 161 26.33 17.57 -16.29
CA LYS A 161 27.42 18.27 -15.60
C LYS A 161 28.79 17.62 -15.79
N ASP A 162 28.84 16.29 -15.88
CA ASP A 162 30.08 15.55 -16.09
C ASP A 162 30.63 15.73 -17.53
N VAL A 163 29.78 16.05 -18.51
CA VAL A 163 30.14 16.17 -19.94
C VAL A 163 30.53 17.60 -20.34
N GLU A 164 30.16 18.62 -19.55
CA GLU A 164 30.51 20.03 -19.82
C GLU A 164 32.03 20.31 -19.82
N SER A 165 32.86 19.43 -19.27
CA SER A 165 34.32 19.54 -19.37
C SER A 165 34.91 18.48 -20.31
N ILE A 166 35.18 18.87 -21.55
CA ILE A 166 36.17 18.16 -22.38
C ILE A 166 37.55 18.53 -21.83
N ASN A 167 38.28 17.55 -21.27
CA ASN A 167 39.69 17.73 -20.98
C ASN A 167 40.44 17.75 -22.33
N ILE A 168 40.64 18.94 -22.88
CA ILE A 168 41.62 19.18 -23.93
C ILE A 168 43.01 19.04 -23.28
N ASN A 169 43.51 17.80 -23.22
CA ASN A 169 44.95 17.59 -23.17
C ASN A 169 45.51 18.26 -24.42
N SER A 170 46.05 19.47 -24.26
CA SER A 170 46.94 20.06 -25.24
C SER A 170 48.00 19.01 -25.52
N ILE A 171 47.96 18.46 -26.73
CA ILE A 171 49.09 17.75 -27.31
C ILE A 171 50.20 18.81 -27.28
N ASN A 172 51.09 18.71 -26.30
CA ASN A 172 52.40 19.30 -26.45
C ASN A 172 53.00 18.51 -27.61
N GLU A 173 53.02 19.13 -28.79
CA GLU A 173 53.81 18.66 -29.92
C GLU A 173 55.23 18.41 -29.39
N GLU A 174 55.64 17.14 -29.43
CA GLU A 174 57.01 16.76 -29.15
C GLU A 174 57.92 17.32 -30.26
N GLY A 175 58.90 18.14 -29.87
CA GLY A 175 60.25 18.21 -30.44
C GLY A 175 60.45 18.63 -31.89
N SER A 176 61.22 19.70 -32.11
CA SER A 176 62.29 19.74 -33.13
C SER A 176 63.19 20.97 -32.93
N ASP A 177 64.46 20.67 -32.68
CA ASP A 177 65.72 21.45 -32.78
C ASP A 177 65.99 22.67 -31.88
#